data_AF-A0A946U1G3-F1
#
_entry.id   AF-A0A946U1G3-F1
#
_cell.length_a   1.000
_cell.length_b   1.000
_cell.length_c   1.000
_cell.angle_alpha   90.00
_cell.angle_beta   90.00
_cell.angle_gamma   90.00
#
_symmetry.space_group_name_H-M   'P 1'
#
loop_
_entity.id
_entity.type
_entity.pdbx_description
1 polymer ?
#
loop_
_entity_poly.entity_id
_entity_poly.type
_entity_poly.pdbx_seq_one_letter_code
_entity_poly.pdbx_strand_id
1 'polypeptide(L)' 'MKRKIGKAALVLASLAVVWLILGMINVVPFLIELPQETSIRAHASLAVIFLLIGSWAFWNED' A
#
# COMPACT_ATOMS: atom_id res chain seq x y z
N MET A 1 -5.16 19.64 -6.49
CA MET A 1 -5.71 18.27 -6.67
C MET A 1 -4.70 17.18 -6.31
N LYS A 2 -3.44 17.26 -6.78
CA LYS A 2 -2.37 16.30 -6.43
C LYS A 2 -2.26 16.00 -4.92
N ARG A 3 -2.23 17.02 -4.06
CA ARG A 3 -2.25 16.83 -2.59
C ARG A 3 -3.44 16.03 -2.04
N LYS A 4 -4.63 16.14 -2.62
CA LYS A 4 -5.79 15.33 -2.17
C LYS A 4 -5.56 13.86 -2.51
N ILE A 5 -5.03 13.60 -3.71
CA ILE A 5 -4.64 12.25 -4.16
C ILE A 5 -3.51 11.71 -3.29
N GLY A 6 -2.49 12.52 -3.00
CA GLY A 6 -1.37 12.14 -2.14
C GLY A 6 -1.81 11.80 -0.72
N LYS A 7 -2.68 12.62 -0.12
CA LYS A 7 -3.27 12.31 1.19
C LYS A 7 -4.08 11.01 1.18
N ALA A 8 -4.92 10.81 0.15
CA ALA A 8 -5.66 9.57 0.01
C ALA A 8 -4.74 8.35 -0.17
N ALA A 9 -3.70 8.49 -0.99
CA ALA A 9 -2.70 7.44 -1.22
C ALA A 9 -1.93 7.11 0.07
N LEU A 10 -1.56 8.10 0.88
CA LEU A 10 -0.94 7.86 2.19
C LEU A 10 -1.87 7.10 3.13
N VAL A 11 -3.15 7.48 3.21
CA VAL A 11 -4.13 6.75 4.05
C VAL A 11 -4.27 5.31 3.58
N LEU A 12 -4.40 5.08 2.27
CA LEU A 12 -4.49 3.73 1.70
C LEU A 12 -3.19 2.93 1.91
N ALA A 13 -2.03 3.56 1.80
CA ALA A 13 -0.75 2.94 2.10
C ALA A 13 -0.69 2.49 3.57
N SER A 14 -1.08 3.36 4.51
CA SER A 14 -1.12 3.02 5.93
C SER A 14 -2.08 1.86 6.21
N LEU A 15 -3.28 1.88 5.60
CA LEU A 15 -4.23 0.78 5.72
C LEU A 15 -3.69 -0.53 5.14
N ALA A 16 -3.01 -0.49 3.99
CA ALA A 16 -2.38 -1.65 3.38
C ALA A 16 -1.25 -2.22 4.27
N VAL A 17 -0.47 -1.36 4.93
CA VAL A 17 0.56 -1.79 5.90
C VAL A 17 -0.08 -2.44 7.13
N VAL A 18 -1.13 -1.85 7.70
CA VAL A 18 -1.85 -2.44 8.83
C VAL A 18 -2.42 -3.80 8.45
N TRP A 19 -3.05 -3.92 7.28
CA TRP A 19 -3.56 -5.19 6.78
C TRP A 19 -2.44 -6.21 6.57
N LEU A 20 -1.29 -5.81 6.01
CA LEU A 20 -0.13 -6.68 5.87
C LEU A 20 0.31 -7.27 7.22
N ILE A 21 0.45 -6.42 8.24
CA ILE A 21 0.84 -6.85 9.59
C ILE A 21 -0.20 -7.80 10.18
N LEU A 22 -1.50 -7.45 10.09
CA LEU A 22 -2.57 -8.29 10.59
C LEU A 22 -2.63 -9.65 9.87
N GLY A 23 -2.35 -9.68 8.56
CA GLY A 23 -2.25 -10.91 7.80
C GLY A 23 -1.06 -11.77 8.19
N MET A 24 0.09 -11.14 8.49
CA MET A 24 1.28 -11.86 8.98
C MET A 24 1.07 -12.52 10.35
N ILE A 25 0.21 -11.95 11.21
CA ILE A 25 -0.18 -12.55 12.50
C ILE A 25 -1.45 -13.42 12.41
N ASN A 26 -1.90 -13.75 11.19
CA ASN A 26 -3.07 -14.60 10.90
C ASN A 26 -4.42 -14.07 11.43
N VAL A 27 -4.56 -12.76 11.63
CA VAL A 27 -5.82 -12.14 12.09
C VAL A 27 -6.81 -11.91 10.94
N VAL A 28 -6.31 -11.60 9.74
CA VAL A 28 -7.12 -11.43 8.52
C VAL A 28 -6.45 -12.17 7.35
N PRO A 29 -7.22 -12.73 6.41
CA PRO A 29 -6.64 -13.40 5.25
C PRO A 29 -6.03 -12.40 4.26
N PHE A 30 -5.05 -12.90 3.52
CA PHE A 30 -4.54 -12.27 2.31
C PHE A 30 -5.50 -12.56 1.15
N LEU A 31 -5.86 -11.54 0.37
CA LEU A 31 -6.83 -11.66 -0.74
C LEU A 31 -6.19 -11.52 -2.13
N ILE A 32 -4.98 -10.97 -2.19
CA ILE A 32 -4.17 -10.83 -3.41
C ILE A 32 -3.23 -12.03 -3.55
N GLU A 33 -3.44 -12.79 -4.62
CA GLU A 33 -2.55 -13.86 -5.05
C GLU A 33 -2.01 -13.52 -6.44
N LEU A 34 -0.69 -13.60 -6.59
CA LEU A 34 0.00 -13.38 -7.86
C LEU A 34 0.72 -14.67 -8.25
N PRO A 35 0.65 -15.10 -9.53
CA PRO A 35 1.41 -16.25 -9.99
C PRO A 35 2.89 -16.07 -9.67
N GLN A 36 3.55 -17.12 -9.17
CA GLN A 36 4.98 -17.14 -8.83
C GLN A 36 5.40 -16.25 -7.64
N GLU A 37 4.45 -15.59 -6.98
CA GLU A 37 4.70 -14.67 -5.88
C GLU A 37 4.02 -15.12 -4.58
N THR A 38 4.64 -14.82 -3.43
CA THR A 38 3.98 -15.08 -2.15
C THR A 38 2.88 -14.05 -1.92
N SER A 39 1.77 -14.46 -1.30
CA SER A 39 0.67 -13.54 -0.97
C SER A 39 1.15 -12.37 -0.10
N ILE A 40 2.14 -12.58 0.79
CA ILE A 40 2.77 -11.53 1.58
C ILE A 40 3.41 -10.46 0.67
N ARG A 41 4.22 -10.89 -0.31
CA ARG A 41 4.92 -9.98 -1.22
C ARG A 41 3.96 -9.27 -2.17
N ALA A 42 2.89 -9.94 -2.59
CA ALA A 42 1.79 -9.32 -3.33
C ALA A 42 1.15 -8.14 -2.56
N HIS A 43 0.81 -8.34 -1.28
CA HIS A 43 0.20 -7.27 -0.46
C HIS A 43 1.20 -6.18 -0.09
N ALA A 44 2.47 -6.53 0.16
CA ALA A 44 3.52 -5.55 0.38
C ALA A 44 3.71 -4.63 -0.85
N SER A 45 3.64 -5.20 -2.06
CA SER A 45 3.72 -4.45 -3.31
C SER A 45 2.58 -3.42 -3.45
N LEU A 46 1.37 -3.76 -2.97
CA LEU A 46 0.25 -2.82 -2.96
C LEU A 46 0.54 -1.59 -2.09
N ALA A 47 1.07 -1.79 -0.88
CA ALA A 47 1.46 -0.69 0.00
C ALA A 47 2.52 0.20 -0.66
N VAL A 48 3.52 -0.41 -1.30
CA VAL A 48 4.57 0.33 -2.03
C VAL A 48 3.98 1.15 -3.18
N ILE A 49 3.05 0.60 -3.96
CA ILE A 49 2.40 1.35 -5.05
C ILE A 49 1.70 2.60 -4.51
N PHE A 50 0.97 2.50 -3.39
CA PHE A 50 0.34 3.66 -2.78
C PHE A 50 1.36 4.68 -2.26
N LEU A 51 2.47 4.22 -1.68
CA LEU A 51 3.56 5.12 -1.27
C LEU A 51 4.23 5.81 -2.45
N LEU A 52 4.41 5.14 -3.58
CA LEU A 52 4.94 5.75 -4.81
C LEU A 52 4.01 6.83 -5.35
N ILE A 53 2.70 6.59 -5.35
CA ILE A 53 1.69 7.59 -5.72
C ILE A 53 1.74 8.77 -4.74
N GLY A 54 1.83 8.50 -3.44
CA GLY A 54 2.01 9.53 -2.41
C GLY A 54 3.26 10.35 -2.64
N SER A 55 4.40 9.70 -2.86
CA SER A 55 5.68 10.33 -3.15
C SER A 55 5.58 11.24 -4.36
N TRP A 56 5.03 10.76 -5.48
CA TRP A 56 4.80 11.59 -6.67
C TRP A 56 3.88 12.78 -6.39
N ALA A 57 2.84 12.59 -5.60
CA ALA A 57 1.87 13.64 -5.29
C ALA A 57 2.43 14.77 -4.42
N PHE A 58 3.47 14.50 -3.62
CA PHE A 58 4.19 15.47 -2.79
C PHE A 58 5.59 15.84 -3.32
N TRP A 59 6.00 15.26 -4.45
CA TRP A 59 7.32 15.49 -5.04
C TRP A 59 7.37 16.83 -5.76
N ASN A 60 8.46 17.58 -5.54
CA ASN A 60 8.77 18.85 -6.20
C ASN A 60 7.62 19.87 -6.10
N GLU A 61 7.11 20.02 -4.88
CA GLU A 61 6.27 21.16 -4.51
C GLU A 61 7.20 22.36 -4.29
N ASP A 62 7.14 23.35 -5.18
CA ASP A 62 7.62 24.72 -4.90
C ASP A 62 6.81 25.35 -3.75
#